data_AF-W0UE17-F1
#
_entry.id   AF-W0UE17-F1
#
_cell.length_a   1.000
_cell.length_b   1.000
_cell.length_c   1.000
_cell.angle_alpha   90.00
_cell.angle_beta   90.00
_cell.angle_gamma   90.00
#
_symmetry.space_group_name_H-M   'P 1'
#
loop_
_entity.id
_entity.type
_entity.pdbx_description
1 polymer ?
#
loop_
_entity_poly.entity_id
_entity_poly.type
_entity_poly.pdbx_seq_one_letter_code
_entity_poly.pdbx_strand_id
1 'polypeptide(L)'
;SGSEMTPVYGLTEAGLKKTGRDLRVLPKTVIYDPELTLSLPASLSVTSGINAIAHAAEGLYAQDANPITGLMAEEGIRALGAGIGRVVSHLDDLDARAD
;
A
#
# COMPACT_ATOMS: atom_id res chain seq x y z
N SER A 1 2.52 0.25 -2.44
CA SER A 1 2.29 -1.18 -2.79
C SER A 1 1.96 -2.02 -1.57
N GLY A 2 2.55 -1.76 -0.38
CA GLY A 2 2.18 -2.46 0.86
C GLY A 2 2.79 -3.85 1.02
N SER A 3 3.65 -4.27 0.07
CA SER A 3 4.29 -5.59 0.07
C SER A 3 5.13 -5.82 1.32
N GLU A 4 5.67 -4.75 1.91
CA GLU A 4 6.55 -4.75 3.07
C GLU A 4 5.88 -5.27 4.35
N MET A 5 4.55 -5.33 4.40
CA MET A 5 3.77 -5.90 5.51
C MET A 5 3.09 -7.22 5.15
N THR A 6 3.56 -7.91 4.10
CA THR A 6 2.97 -9.18 3.66
C THR A 6 3.99 -10.31 3.62
N PRO A 7 3.59 -11.56 3.93
CA PRO A 7 4.43 -12.73 3.71
C PRO A 7 4.32 -13.27 2.27
N VAL A 8 3.89 -12.46 1.31
CA VAL A 8 3.65 -12.86 -0.09
C VAL A 8 4.84 -12.49 -0.95
N TYR A 9 5.28 -13.40 -1.81
CA TYR A 9 6.29 -13.15 -2.83
C TYR A 9 5.80 -13.56 -4.21
N GLY A 10 6.36 -12.95 -5.25
CA GLY A 10 6.04 -13.24 -6.65
C GLY A 10 7.30 -13.44 -7.48
N LEU A 11 7.30 -14.48 -8.32
CA LEU A 11 8.38 -14.80 -9.26
C LEU A 11 7.80 -14.96 -10.66
N THR A 12 8.43 -14.34 -11.65
CA THR A 12 8.05 -14.52 -13.06
C THR A 12 9.07 -15.44 -13.73
N GLU A 13 8.61 -16.58 -14.22
CA GLU A 13 9.44 -17.59 -14.89
C GLU A 13 8.77 -17.96 -16.23
N ALA A 14 9.52 -17.92 -17.33
CA ALA A 14 8.99 -18.16 -18.68
C ALA A 14 7.73 -17.34 -19.02
N GLY A 15 7.66 -16.09 -18.55
CA GLY A 15 6.53 -15.18 -18.77
C GLY A 15 5.31 -15.43 -17.87
N LEU A 16 5.36 -16.41 -16.96
CA LEU A 16 4.28 -16.73 -16.02
C LEU A 16 4.62 -16.25 -14.62
N LYS A 17 3.76 -15.40 -14.04
CA LYS A 17 3.87 -14.95 -12.65
C LYS A 17 3.32 -16.04 -11.72
N LYS A 18 4.16 -16.57 -10.85
CA LYS A 18 3.82 -17.48 -9.75
C LYS A 18 3.90 -16.70 -8.43
N THR A 19 2.91 -16.85 -7.57
CA THR A 19 2.91 -16.26 -6.22
C THR A 19 3.04 -17.35 -5.16
N GLY A 20 3.67 -17.01 -4.05
CA GLY A 20 3.80 -17.89 -2.88
C GLY A 20 3.62 -17.10 -1.59
N ARG A 21 3.43 -17.81 -0.48
CA ARG A 21 3.31 -17.23 0.85
C ARG A 21 4.25 -17.94 1.82
N ASP A 22 5.14 -17.20 2.47
CA ASP A 22 6.10 -17.73 3.43
C ASP A 22 6.48 -16.67 4.46
N LEU A 23 6.43 -17.01 5.75
CA LEU A 23 6.83 -16.08 6.81
C LEU A 23 8.31 -15.67 6.73
N ARG A 24 9.15 -16.46 6.06
CA ARG A 24 10.57 -16.14 5.82
C ARG A 24 10.78 -14.91 4.96
N VAL A 25 9.80 -14.53 4.13
CA VAL A 25 9.91 -13.33 3.27
C VAL A 25 9.35 -12.08 3.92
N LEU A 26 8.68 -12.20 5.09
CA LEU A 26 8.15 -11.04 5.80
C LEU A 26 9.33 -10.19 6.33
N PRO A 27 9.43 -8.90 5.94
CA PRO A 27 10.46 -8.02 6.48
C PRO A 27 10.40 -7.95 8.01
N LYS A 28 11.58 -7.97 8.65
CA LYS A 28 11.69 -7.86 10.11
C LYS A 28 11.53 -6.42 10.61
N THR A 29 11.76 -5.46 9.73
CA THR A 29 11.74 -4.03 10.04
C THR A 29 11.33 -3.27 8.80
N VAL A 30 10.46 -2.29 8.98
CA VAL A 30 10.02 -1.36 7.94
C VAL A 30 10.26 0.05 8.46
N ILE A 31 10.86 0.89 7.63
CA ILE A 31 11.09 2.31 7.92
C ILE A 31 10.26 3.11 6.92
N TYR A 32 9.26 3.81 7.42
CA TYR A 32 8.46 4.74 6.62
C TYR A 32 9.05 6.15 6.76
N ASP A 33 9.56 6.68 5.66
CA ASP A 33 10.11 8.03 5.57
C ASP A 33 9.45 8.74 4.37
N PRO A 34 8.51 9.68 4.60
CA PRO A 34 7.82 10.40 3.55
C PRO A 34 8.76 11.21 2.65
N GLU A 35 9.92 11.65 3.15
CA GLU A 35 10.89 12.42 2.36
C GLU A 35 11.42 11.60 1.17
N LEU A 36 11.55 10.28 1.34
CA LEU A 36 11.97 9.36 0.28
C LEU A 36 10.92 9.20 -0.82
N THR A 37 9.70 9.73 -0.64
CA THR A 37 8.61 9.64 -1.62
C THR A 37 8.42 10.92 -2.43
N LEU A 38 9.10 12.03 -2.08
CA LEU A 38 8.93 13.33 -2.73
C LEU A 38 9.24 13.29 -4.24
N SER A 39 10.17 12.45 -4.67
CA SER A 39 10.53 12.27 -6.07
C SER A 39 9.57 11.36 -6.85
N LEU A 40 8.56 10.76 -6.21
CA LEU A 40 7.61 9.89 -6.89
C LEU A 40 6.68 10.71 -7.80
N PRO A 41 6.61 10.41 -9.11
CA PRO A 41 5.76 11.13 -10.05
C PRO A 41 4.28 11.04 -9.69
N ALA A 42 3.51 12.11 -9.92
CA ALA A 42 2.08 12.18 -9.60
C ALA A 42 1.26 10.98 -10.11
N SER A 43 1.48 10.58 -11.37
CA SER A 43 0.77 9.44 -11.98
C SER A 43 1.05 8.12 -11.26
N LEU A 44 2.29 7.92 -10.80
CA LEU A 44 2.68 6.73 -10.05
C LEU A 44 2.19 6.79 -8.60
N SER A 45 2.18 7.97 -7.97
CA SER A 45 1.59 8.19 -6.64
C SER A 45 0.11 7.80 -6.65
N VAL A 46 -0.66 8.27 -7.64
CA VAL A 46 -2.09 7.94 -7.78
C VAL A 46 -2.29 6.45 -7.98
N THR A 47 -1.62 5.85 -8.97
CA THR A 47 -1.82 4.43 -9.27
C THR A 47 -1.39 3.52 -8.12
N SER A 48 -0.30 3.85 -7.42
CA SER A 48 0.14 3.13 -6.22
C SER A 48 -0.84 3.31 -5.05
N GLY A 49 -1.37 4.51 -4.85
CA GLY A 49 -2.36 4.80 -3.82
C GLY A 49 -3.67 4.04 -4.05
N ILE A 50 -4.17 4.03 -5.29
CA ILE A 50 -5.34 3.22 -5.67
C ILE A 50 -5.09 1.72 -5.46
N ASN A 51 -3.88 1.22 -5.75
CA ASN A 51 -3.53 -0.17 -5.44
C ASN A 51 -3.57 -0.47 -3.93
N ALA A 52 -3.13 0.47 -3.09
CA ALA A 52 -3.23 0.32 -1.63
C ALA A 52 -4.70 0.33 -1.15
N ILE A 53 -5.55 1.20 -1.71
CA ILE A 53 -7.00 1.21 -1.46
C ILE A 53 -7.63 -0.12 -1.86
N ALA A 54 -7.23 -0.71 -3.00
CA ALA A 54 -7.74 -2.00 -3.45
C ALA A 54 -7.47 -3.12 -2.43
N HIS A 55 -6.27 -3.17 -1.85
CA HIS A 55 -5.95 -4.15 -0.79
C HIS A 55 -6.78 -3.94 0.47
N ALA A 56 -6.97 -2.69 0.89
CA ALA A 56 -7.82 -2.39 2.04
C ALA A 56 -9.28 -2.80 1.77
N ALA A 57 -9.81 -2.48 0.59
CA ALA A 57 -11.16 -2.87 0.18
C ALA A 57 -11.33 -4.39 0.13
N GLU A 58 -10.38 -5.13 -0.44
CA GLU A 58 -10.35 -6.60 -0.44
C GLU A 58 -10.35 -7.18 0.98
N GLY A 59 -9.63 -6.54 1.91
CA GLY A 59 -9.58 -6.93 3.32
C GLY A 59 -10.92 -6.83 4.05
N LEU A 60 -11.81 -5.93 3.64
CA LEU A 60 -13.11 -5.73 4.28
C LEU A 60 -14.08 -6.90 4.07
N TYR A 61 -13.94 -7.64 2.97
CA TYR A 61 -14.79 -8.79 2.63
C TYR A 61 -14.01 -10.11 2.53
N ALA A 62 -12.76 -10.13 3.00
CA ALA A 62 -11.95 -11.34 3.03
C ALA A 62 -12.61 -12.43 3.90
N GLN A 63 -12.38 -13.70 3.54
CA GLN A 63 -12.93 -14.84 4.27
C GLN A 63 -12.44 -14.90 5.74
N ASP A 64 -11.24 -14.38 6.00
CA ASP A 64 -10.59 -14.26 7.31
C ASP A 64 -10.64 -12.83 7.87
N ALA A 65 -11.54 -11.99 7.35
CA ALA A 65 -11.77 -10.64 7.86
C ALA A 65 -12.14 -10.68 9.35
N ASN A 66 -11.60 -9.73 10.11
CA ASN A 66 -11.91 -9.54 11.52
C ASN A 66 -12.06 -8.04 11.84
N PRO A 67 -12.65 -7.69 13.00
CA PRO A 67 -12.93 -6.28 13.32
C PRO A 67 -11.68 -5.39 13.34
N ILE A 68 -10.50 -5.93 13.68
CA ILE A 68 -9.26 -5.15 13.73
C ILE A 68 -8.77 -4.84 12.32
N THR A 69 -8.71 -5.85 11.44
CA THR A 69 -8.32 -5.62 10.04
C THR A 69 -9.33 -4.74 9.32
N GLY A 70 -10.62 -4.84 9.65
CA GLY A 70 -11.66 -3.96 9.13
C GLY A 70 -11.44 -2.49 9.51
N LEU A 71 -11.19 -2.22 10.80
CA LEU A 71 -10.88 -0.87 11.28
C LEU A 71 -9.65 -0.28 10.58
N MET A 72 -8.58 -1.08 10.44
CA MET A 72 -7.36 -0.65 9.75
C MET A 72 -7.60 -0.38 8.25
N ALA A 73 -8.43 -1.20 7.60
CA ALA A 73 -8.76 -1.03 6.19
C ALA A 73 -9.58 0.24 5.94
N GLU A 74 -10.62 0.50 6.75
CA GLU A 74 -11.42 1.72 6.65
C GLU A 74 -10.57 2.98 6.84
N GLU A 75 -9.70 2.97 7.85
CA GLU A 75 -8.81 4.09 8.14
C GLU A 75 -7.78 4.31 7.03
N GLY A 76 -7.21 3.23 6.47
CA GLY A 76 -6.30 3.31 5.33
C GLY A 76 -6.97 3.88 4.08
N ILE A 77 -8.21 3.49 3.80
CA ILE A 77 -9.01 4.05 2.68
C ILE A 77 -9.26 5.55 2.91
N ARG A 78 -9.63 5.93 4.14
CA ARG A 78 -9.89 7.33 4.50
C ARG A 78 -8.64 8.19 4.34
N ALA A 79 -7.50 7.74 4.84
CA ALA A 79 -6.22 8.46 4.78
C ALA A 79 -5.77 8.65 3.32
N LEU A 80 -5.71 7.57 2.54
CA LEU A 80 -5.33 7.61 1.13
C LEU A 80 -6.31 8.46 0.29
N GLY A 81 -7.61 8.36 0.57
CA GLY A 81 -8.63 9.15 -0.11
C GLY A 81 -8.47 10.66 0.11
N ALA A 82 -8.02 11.07 1.29
CA ALA A 82 -7.71 12.47 1.60
C ALA A 82 -6.34 12.91 1.05
N GLY A 83 -5.32 12.05 1.15
CA GLY A 83 -3.93 12.35 0.80
C GLY A 83 -3.67 12.43 -0.71
N ILE A 84 -4.22 11.51 -1.51
CA ILE A 84 -3.92 11.41 -2.96
C ILE A 84 -4.21 12.74 -3.70
N GLY A 85 -5.34 13.39 -3.40
CA GLY A 85 -5.69 14.66 -4.03
C GLY A 85 -4.72 15.79 -3.69
N ARG A 86 -4.24 15.83 -2.45
CA ARG A 86 -3.24 16.79 -1.97
C ARG A 86 -1.88 16.55 -2.61
N VAL A 87 -1.41 15.31 -2.65
CA VAL A 87 -0.14 14.92 -3.31
C VAL A 87 -0.13 15.31 -4.79
N VAL A 88 -1.25 15.14 -5.50
CA VAL A 88 -1.35 15.52 -6.92
C VAL A 88 -1.27 17.04 -7.11
N SER A 89 -1.79 17.81 -6.16
CA SER A 89 -1.76 19.27 -6.19
C SER A 89 -0.39 19.82 -5.82
N HIS A 90 0.28 19.20 -4.84
CA HIS A 90 1.59 19.59 -4.32
C HIS A 90 2.42 18.34 -4.00
N LEU A 91 3.35 17.98 -4.91
CA LEU A 91 4.16 16.77 -4.77
C LEU A 91 5.16 16.82 -3.62
N ASP A 92 5.46 18.03 -3.12
CA ASP A 92 6.34 18.34 -2.01
C ASP A 92 5.62 18.53 -0.66
N ASP A 93 4.29 18.34 -0.61
CA ASP A 93 3.51 18.35 0.64
C ASP A 93 3.83 17.11 1.48
N LEU A 94 4.75 17.26 2.44
CA LEU A 94 5.20 16.17 3.31
C LEU A 94 4.07 15.56 4.15
N ASP A 95 3.12 16.36 4.60
CA ASP A 95 1.99 15.85 5.37
C ASP A 95 1.10 14.97 4.48
N ALA A 96 0.84 15.40 3.25
CA ALA A 96 0.09 14.58 2.29
C ALA A 96 0.84 13.32 1.85
N ARG A 97 2.18 13.32 1.90
CA ARG A 97 3.01 12.12 1.67
C ARG A 97 3.01 11.16 2.87
N ALA A 98 2.65 11.64 4.06
CA ALA A 98 2.57 10.85 5.28
C ALA A 98 1.17 10.27 5.55
N ASP A 99 0.13 10.86 4.97
CA ASP A 99 -1.26 10.37 4.97
C ASP A 99 -1.44 9.08 4.14
#